data_AF-A0A0J6SJF0-F1
#
_entry.id   AF-A0A0J6SJF0-F1
#
_cell.length_a   1.000
_cell.length_b   1.000
_cell.length_c   1.000
_cell.angle_alpha   90.00
_cell.angle_beta   90.00
_cell.angle_gamma   90.00
#
_symmetry.space_group_name_H-M   'P 1'
#
loop_
_entity.id
_entity.type
_entity.pdbx_description
1 polymer ?
#
loop_
_entity_poly.entity_id
_entity_poly.type
_entity_poly.pdbx_seq_one_letter_code
_entity_poly.pdbx_strand_id
1 'polypeptide(L)'
;MSKLSFSEHPASVGETYFEHMGVATGFGLRMIGGGLACLVHGLLPFAFTSTGSRTIVRLHDRMVAHRTRAARHRADDSSAVSA
;
A
#
# COMPACT_ATOMS: atom_id res chain seq x y z
N MET A 1 0.16 -7.06 26.92
CA MET A 1 1.41 -6.77 26.19
C MET A 1 1.21 -7.18 24.74
N SER A 2 1.08 -6.19 23.88
CA SER A 2 0.77 -6.30 22.45
C SER A 2 1.84 -7.15 21.77
N LYS A 3 1.49 -8.35 21.33
CA LYS A 3 2.37 -9.22 20.55
C LYS A 3 2.59 -8.54 19.21
N LEU A 4 3.75 -7.92 19.05
CA LEU A 4 4.29 -7.45 17.77
C LEU A 4 4.59 -8.68 16.93
N SER A 5 3.54 -9.30 16.43
CA SER A 5 3.63 -10.54 15.69
C SER A 5 3.94 -10.23 14.24
N PHE A 6 5.23 -10.01 13.98
CA PHE A 6 5.77 -9.93 12.64
C PHE A 6 5.56 -11.23 11.83
N SER A 7 5.13 -12.33 12.47
CA SER A 7 5.01 -13.65 11.84
C SER A 7 3.64 -14.32 11.95
N GLU A 8 2.71 -13.92 12.84
CA GLU A 8 1.36 -14.52 12.89
C GLU A 8 0.36 -13.83 11.96
N HIS A 9 0.56 -12.56 11.58
CA HIS A 9 -0.32 -11.88 10.61
C HIS A 9 -0.19 -12.37 9.16
N PRO A 10 1.02 -12.70 8.63
CA PRO A 10 1.16 -13.27 7.28
C PRO A 10 0.56 -14.68 7.18
N ALA A 11 0.66 -15.47 8.25
CA ALA A 11 0.10 -16.82 8.31
C ALA A 11 -1.44 -16.83 8.32
N SER A 12 -2.10 -15.75 8.76
CA SER A 12 -3.57 -15.65 8.75
C SER A 12 -4.17 -15.22 7.41
N VAL A 13 -3.35 -14.88 6.41
CA VAL A 13 -3.80 -14.47 5.06
C VAL A 13 -3.18 -15.30 3.91
N GLY A 14 -2.29 -16.25 4.20
CA GLY A 14 -1.75 -17.16 3.18
C GLY A 14 -0.71 -16.57 2.23
N GLU A 15 -0.14 -15.39 2.55
CA GLU A 15 0.95 -14.76 1.79
C GLU A 15 2.32 -15.09 2.41
N THR A 16 3.34 -15.25 1.56
CA THR A 16 4.71 -15.41 2.07
C THR A 16 5.19 -14.10 2.69
N TYR A 17 5.87 -14.18 3.84
CA TYR A 17 6.41 -13.01 4.56
C TYR A 17 7.20 -12.06 3.65
N PHE A 18 7.98 -12.61 2.71
CA PHE A 18 8.79 -11.84 1.76
C PHE A 18 7.95 -11.06 0.74
N GLU A 19 6.81 -11.60 0.34
CA GLU A 19 5.89 -10.95 -0.61
C GLU A 19 5.17 -9.78 0.07
N HIS A 20 4.66 -10.00 1.28
CA HIS A 20 4.05 -8.94 2.09
C HIS A 20 5.06 -7.85 2.46
N MET A 21 6.28 -8.24 2.86
CA MET A 21 7.36 -7.31 3.16
C MET A 21 7.75 -6.48 1.92
N GLY A 22 7.89 -7.10 0.74
CA GLY A 22 8.22 -6.39 -0.49
C GLY A 22 7.18 -5.34 -0.87
N VAL A 23 5.89 -5.69 -0.79
CA VAL A 23 4.78 -4.76 -1.08
C VAL A 23 4.72 -3.64 -0.05
N ALA A 24 4.78 -3.96 1.25
CA ALA A 24 4.73 -2.98 2.33
C ALA A 24 5.93 -2.02 2.31
N THR A 25 7.15 -2.54 2.17
CA THR A 25 8.37 -1.74 2.07
C THR A 25 8.38 -0.87 0.82
N GLY A 26 7.97 -1.42 -0.34
CA GLY A 26 7.86 -0.64 -1.58
C GLY A 26 6.84 0.50 -1.50
N PHE A 27 5.72 0.28 -0.81
CA PHE A 27 4.73 1.32 -0.53
C PHE A 27 5.29 2.40 0.41
N GLY A 28 5.91 1.99 1.52
CA GLY A 28 6.51 2.89 2.51
C GLY A 28 7.64 3.76 1.96
N LEU A 29 8.57 3.18 1.18
CA LEU A 29 9.65 3.94 0.53
C LEU A 29 9.11 5.03 -0.40
N ARG A 30 8.00 4.75 -1.08
CA ARG A 30 7.33 5.73 -1.96
C ARG A 30 6.67 6.85 -1.16
N MET A 31 6.11 6.57 0.03
CA MET A 31 5.63 7.60 0.97
C MET A 31 6.75 8.50 1.45
N ILE A 32 7.87 7.90 1.90
CA ILE A 32 9.04 8.62 2.40
C ILE A 32 9.61 9.54 1.32
N GLY A 33 9.77 9.03 0.09
CA GLY A 33 10.25 9.84 -1.04
C GLY A 33 9.31 11.00 -1.40
N GLY A 34 7.99 10.77 -1.36
CA GLY A 34 6.99 11.83 -1.56
C GLY A 34 7.02 12.90 -0.45
N GLY A 35 7.17 12.47 0.80
CA GLY A 35 7.31 13.36 1.96
C GLY A 35 8.58 14.20 1.92
N LEU A 36 9.72 13.58 1.60
CA LEU A 36 10.99 14.29 1.36
C LEU A 36 10.85 15.34 0.26
N ALA A 37 10.18 15.02 -0.84
CA ALA A 37 9.91 15.97 -1.91
C ALA A 37 9.06 17.17 -1.43
N CYS A 38 8.06 16.94 -0.56
CA CYS A 38 7.30 18.04 0.06
C CYS A 38 8.15 18.89 1.00
N LEU A 39 9.04 18.27 1.80
CA LEU A 39 9.95 19.00 2.69
C LEU A 39 10.92 19.89 1.89
N VAL A 40 11.52 19.34 0.83
CA VAL A 40 12.38 20.11 -0.08
C VAL A 40 11.59 21.22 -0.76
N HIS A 41 10.35 20.97 -1.18
CA HIS A 41 9.49 22.01 -1.75
C HIS A 41 9.18 23.14 -0.76
N GLY A 42 8.95 22.82 0.52
CA GLY A 42 8.77 23.83 1.56
C GLY A 42 9.99 24.72 1.76
N LEU A 43 11.19 24.18 1.53
CA LEU A 43 12.44 24.95 1.58
C LEU A 43 12.74 25.69 0.26
N LEU A 44 12.41 25.07 -0.87
CA LEU A 44 12.64 25.57 -2.22
C LEU A 44 11.32 25.51 -3.01
N PRO A 45 10.49 26.57 -2.99
CA PRO A 45 9.13 26.54 -3.53
C PRO A 45 9.05 26.30 -5.05
N PHE A 46 10.17 26.38 -5.76
CA PHE A 46 10.29 26.08 -7.19
C PHE A 46 10.67 24.62 -7.49
N ALA A 47 11.15 23.87 -6.50
CA ALA A 47 11.51 22.47 -6.66
C ALA A 47 10.33 21.56 -6.29
N PHE A 48 10.10 20.48 -7.05
CA PHE A 48 9.14 19.41 -6.72
C PHE A 48 7.65 19.79 -6.55
N THR A 49 7.19 20.89 -7.15
CA THR A 49 5.82 21.46 -7.02
C THR A 49 4.67 20.46 -7.20
N SER A 50 4.84 19.41 -8.00
CA SER A 50 3.79 18.40 -8.24
C SER A 50 4.21 16.97 -7.83
N THR A 51 5.42 16.80 -7.31
CA THR A 51 5.96 15.46 -6.99
C THR A 51 5.32 14.86 -5.74
N GLY A 52 5.03 15.67 -4.73
CA GLY A 52 4.28 15.23 -3.55
C GLY A 52 2.87 14.76 -3.91
N SER A 53 2.07 15.63 -4.54
CA SER A 53 0.68 15.34 -4.91
C SER A 53 0.56 14.12 -5.85
N ARG A 54 1.40 14.03 -6.89
CA ARG A 54 1.42 12.84 -7.78
C ARG A 54 1.76 11.55 -7.05
N THR A 55 2.64 11.63 -6.05
CA THR A 55 3.01 10.45 -5.25
C THR A 55 1.82 9.98 -4.42
N ILE A 56 1.11 10.90 -3.75
CA ILE A 56 -0.10 10.57 -2.98
C ILE A 56 -1.19 10.00 -3.88
N VAL A 57 -1.47 10.63 -5.03
CA VAL A 57 -2.48 10.14 -5.99
C VAL A 57 -2.16 8.72 -6.44
N ARG A 58 -0.89 8.45 -6.78
CA ARG A 58 -0.45 7.10 -7.20
C ARG A 58 -0.55 6.07 -6.08
N LEU A 59 -0.29 6.45 -4.84
CA LEU A 59 -0.47 5.57 -3.68
C LEU A 59 -1.95 5.30 -3.41
N HIS A 60 -2.78 6.34 -3.50
CA HIS A 60 -4.22 6.25 -3.32
C HIS A 60 -4.84 5.33 -4.37
N ASP A 61 -4.48 5.48 -5.64
CA ASP A 61 -4.94 4.62 -6.72
C ASP A 61 -4.56 3.15 -6.48
N ARG A 62 -3.33 2.89 -6.03
CA ARG A 62 -2.90 1.52 -5.64
C ARG A 62 -3.71 0.95 -4.48
N MET A 63 -4.02 1.75 -3.46
CA MET A 63 -4.85 1.30 -2.33
C MET A 63 -6.28 0.95 -2.77
N VAL A 64 -6.87 1.78 -3.63
CA VAL A 64 -8.23 1.55 -4.16
C VAL A 64 -8.25 0.33 -5.08
N ALA A 65 -7.30 0.21 -6.01
CA ALA A 65 -7.21 -0.93 -6.92
C ALA A 65 -7.06 -2.26 -6.15
N HIS A 66 -6.26 -2.28 -5.07
CA HIS A 66 -6.11 -3.45 -4.21
C HIS A 66 -7.44 -3.82 -3.53
N ARG A 67 -8.19 -2.83 -3.01
CA ARG A 67 -9.51 -3.04 -2.40
C ARG A 67 -10.52 -3.61 -3.40
N THR A 68 -10.56 -3.08 -4.62
CA THR A 68 -11.49 -3.56 -5.67
C THR A 68 -11.19 -5.01 -6.06
N ARG A 69 -9.90 -5.40 -6.16
CA ARG A 69 -9.51 -6.79 -6.44
C ARG A 69 -9.95 -7.74 -5.33
N ALA A 70 -9.69 -7.38 -4.06
CA ALA A 70 -10.12 -8.17 -2.92
C ALA A 70 -11.66 -8.33 -2.84
N ALA A 71 -12.41 -7.29 -3.21
CA ALA A 71 -13.87 -7.34 -3.28
C ALA A 71 -14.38 -8.28 -4.39
N ARG A 72 -13.73 -8.30 -5.57
CA ARG A 72 -14.07 -9.21 -6.67
C ARG A 72 -13.83 -10.67 -6.31
N HIS A 73 -12.70 -10.98 -5.68
CA HIS A 73 -12.39 -12.35 -5.25
C HIS A 73 -13.44 -12.90 -4.27
N ARG A 74 -13.93 -12.09 -3.32
CA ARG A 74 -15.03 -12.51 -2.42
C ARG A 74 -16.35 -12.78 -3.13
N ALA A 75 -16.65 -12.01 -4.19
CA ALA A 75 -17.84 -12.23 -4.99
C ALA A 75 -17.75 -13.53 -5.79
N ASP A 76 -16.59 -13.82 -6.38
CA ASP A 76 -16.33 -15.06 -7.12
C ASP A 76 -16.44 -16.29 -6.20
N ASP A 77 -15.84 -16.26 -4.99
CA ASP A 77 -15.97 -17.32 -3.97
C ASP A 77 -17.43 -17.58 -3.57
N SER A 78 -18.22 -16.52 -3.39
CA SER A 78 -19.65 -16.63 -3.01
C SER A 78 -20.50 -17.26 -4.13
N SER A 79 -20.12 -17.03 -5.39
CA SER A 79 -20.80 -17.61 -6.55
C SER A 79 -20.45 -19.09 -6.77
N ALA A 80 -19.23 -19.51 -6.43
CA ALA A 80 -18.77 -20.89 -6.55
C ALA A 80 -19.38 -21.83 -5.48
N VAL A 81 -19.70 -21.33 -4.29
CA VAL A 81 -20.36 -22.10 -3.22
C VAL A 81 -21.86 -22.33 -3.48
N SER A 82 -22.46 -21.56 -4.39
CA SER A 82 -23.90 -21.62 -4.69
C SER A 82 -24.24 -22.50 -5.91
N ALA A 83 -23.25 -23.15 -6.52
CA ALA A 83 -23.36 -24.00 -7.71
C ALA A 83 -23.07 -25.47 -7.37
#